data_AF-F6PXS4-F1
#
_entry.id   AF-F6PXS4-F1
#
_cell.length_a   1.000
_cell.length_b   1.000
_cell.length_c   1.000
_cell.angle_alpha   90.00
_cell.angle_beta   90.00
_cell.angle_gamma   90.00
#
_symmetry.space_group_name_H-M   'P 1'
#
loop_
_entity.id
_entity.type
_entity.pdbx_description
1 polymer ?
#
loop_
_entity_poly.entity_id
_entity_poly.type
_entity_poly.pdbx_seq_one_letter_code
_entity_poly.pdbx_strand_id
1 'polypeptide(L)'
;MRSPMFKNGKNNVNSGLPNEISLRISAIRETFEETGILIAHSTHENSMSPLPENNWYCSVIEWDHAEVEIWRSKVREDANEFLNLCIQNKYVPDIWALHEWSNWLTPTFMPKKNSKRYDTVFYKACLKSPPSYTKQDNSEVICLNWESPSTTLLSYHNQKIILAPPQVYELGRLLNFKQHQVLARFTSKRRLKGLSRWLPVRAQSTDGVLMSLLPGDNWYPKFVDPTVETGVVQIQHSYKEIIQMKPHNHIKFTSNFNNMEVVCTIQPMYEHVQALSLNSSML
;
A
#
# COMPACT_ATOMS: atom_id res chain seq x y z
N MET A 1 2.26 -14.31 -12.48
CA MET A 1 1.06 -14.90 -11.83
C MET A 1 0.40 -13.85 -10.95
N ARG A 2 -0.93 -13.68 -11.05
CA ARG A 2 -1.74 -12.80 -10.16
C ARG A 2 -1.57 -13.25 -8.70
N SER A 3 -1.57 -12.30 -7.76
CA SER A 3 -1.38 -12.61 -6.32
C SER A 3 -2.31 -13.73 -5.83
N PRO A 4 -1.79 -14.70 -5.04
CA PRO A 4 -2.60 -15.76 -4.46
C PRO A 4 -3.77 -15.26 -3.61
N MET A 5 -3.66 -14.07 -3.00
CA MET A 5 -4.70 -13.54 -2.10
C MET A 5 -6.03 -13.25 -2.80
N PHE A 6 -6.02 -13.01 -4.11
CA PHE A 6 -7.23 -12.78 -4.90
C PHE A 6 -7.87 -14.07 -5.42
N LYS A 7 -7.21 -15.21 -5.27
CA LYS A 7 -7.82 -16.50 -5.59
C LYS A 7 -8.80 -16.84 -4.48
N ASN A 8 -10.01 -17.26 -4.82
CA ASN A 8 -10.93 -17.85 -3.86
C ASN A 8 -10.26 -19.11 -3.30
N GLY A 9 -9.87 -19.07 -2.02
CA GLY A 9 -9.27 -20.22 -1.36
C GLY A 9 -10.28 -21.36 -1.23
N LYS A 10 -9.81 -22.61 -1.21
CA LYS A 10 -10.64 -23.80 -0.92
C LYS A 10 -11.36 -23.72 0.46
N ASN A 11 -10.94 -22.80 1.33
CA ASN A 11 -11.47 -22.61 2.68
C ASN A 11 -12.48 -21.45 2.81
N ASN A 12 -12.78 -20.70 1.74
CA ASN A 12 -13.81 -19.65 1.75
C ASN A 12 -15.20 -20.19 1.41
N VAL A 13 -15.59 -21.26 2.12
CA VAL A 13 -16.90 -21.88 1.91
C VAL A 13 -18.04 -21.06 2.54
N ASN A 14 -17.73 -20.10 3.42
CA ASN A 14 -18.76 -19.48 4.28
C ASN A 14 -19.17 -18.04 3.96
N SER A 15 -18.43 -17.24 3.18
CA SER A 15 -18.80 -15.83 2.92
C SER A 15 -19.50 -15.58 1.59
N GLY A 16 -19.44 -16.52 0.62
CA GLY A 16 -19.99 -16.38 -0.73
C GLY A 16 -19.36 -15.27 -1.60
N LEU A 17 -18.66 -14.31 -0.99
CA LEU A 17 -18.08 -13.14 -1.63
C LEU A 17 -16.65 -13.40 -2.12
N PRO A 18 -16.29 -13.02 -3.36
CA PRO A 18 -14.92 -13.12 -3.84
C PRO A 18 -13.93 -12.35 -2.95
N ASN A 19 -12.71 -12.89 -2.79
CA ASN A 19 -11.68 -12.26 -1.96
C ASN A 19 -11.33 -10.83 -2.40
N GLU A 20 -11.28 -10.59 -3.71
CA GLU A 20 -10.96 -9.26 -4.25
C GLU A 20 -11.99 -8.19 -3.88
N ILE A 21 -13.27 -8.57 -3.77
CA ILE A 21 -14.37 -7.70 -3.34
C ILE A 21 -14.24 -7.46 -1.83
N SER A 22 -14.11 -8.54 -1.05
CA SER A 22 -14.00 -8.48 0.41
C SER A 22 -12.87 -7.56 0.86
N LEU A 23 -11.68 -7.70 0.25
CA LEU A 23 -10.51 -6.87 0.57
C LEU A 23 -10.72 -5.38 0.24
N ARG A 24 -11.49 -5.06 -0.80
CA ARG A 24 -11.80 -3.67 -1.17
C ARG A 24 -12.82 -3.05 -0.21
N ILE A 25 -13.84 -3.82 0.16
CA ILE A 25 -14.80 -3.39 1.20
C ILE A 25 -14.06 -3.16 2.51
N SER A 26 -13.19 -4.08 2.93
CA SER A 26 -12.35 -3.90 4.11
C SER A 26 -11.52 -2.63 4.01
N ALA A 27 -10.83 -2.38 2.89
CA ALA A 27 -10.03 -1.18 2.73
C ALA A 27 -10.84 0.12 2.82
N ILE A 28 -12.05 0.17 2.25
CA ILE A 28 -12.95 1.32 2.36
C ILE A 28 -13.44 1.50 3.81
N ARG A 29 -13.85 0.40 4.45
CA ARG A 29 -14.32 0.40 5.85
C ARG A 29 -13.22 0.92 6.79
N GLU A 30 -12.02 0.34 6.74
CA GLU A 30 -10.87 0.76 7.58
C GLU A 30 -10.51 2.23 7.32
N THR A 31 -10.51 2.68 6.06
CA THR A 31 -10.29 4.09 5.72
C THR A 31 -11.34 4.99 6.38
N PHE A 32 -12.62 4.60 6.37
CA PHE A 32 -13.68 5.35 7.02
C PHE A 32 -13.51 5.37 8.55
N GLU A 33 -13.22 4.23 9.17
CA GLU A 33 -13.00 4.12 10.61
C GLU A 33 -11.86 5.03 11.07
N GLU A 34 -10.72 4.99 10.39
CA GLU A 34 -9.51 5.71 10.76
C GLU A 34 -9.55 7.22 10.42
N THR A 35 -10.23 7.61 9.33
CA THR A 35 -10.12 8.97 8.77
C THR A 35 -11.44 9.73 8.64
N GLY A 36 -12.58 9.03 8.71
CA GLY A 36 -13.91 9.57 8.40
C GLY A 36 -14.22 9.71 6.91
N ILE A 37 -13.28 9.37 6.02
CA ILE A 37 -13.49 9.45 4.57
C ILE A 37 -14.25 8.20 4.09
N LEU A 38 -15.45 8.40 3.53
CA LEU A 38 -16.25 7.34 2.94
C LEU A 38 -16.18 7.38 1.41
N ILE A 39 -15.47 6.43 0.82
CA ILE A 39 -15.40 6.24 -0.64
C ILE A 39 -16.62 5.45 -1.11
N ALA A 40 -17.66 6.17 -1.54
CA ALA A 40 -18.93 5.60 -1.96
C ALA A 40 -19.70 6.54 -2.90
N HIS A 41 -20.76 6.02 -3.50
CA HIS A 41 -21.76 6.79 -4.23
C HIS A 41 -23.07 6.82 -3.45
N SER A 42 -23.78 7.96 -3.52
CA SER A 42 -25.15 8.08 -3.04
C SER A 42 -26.14 7.65 -4.11
N THR A 43 -27.10 6.79 -3.77
CA THR A 43 -28.18 6.45 -4.71
C THR A 43 -29.31 7.48 -4.69
N HIS A 44 -29.27 8.47 -3.80
CA HIS A 44 -30.25 9.56 -3.76
C HIS A 44 -30.01 10.58 -4.87
N GLU A 45 -28.76 10.77 -5.25
CA GLU A 45 -28.42 11.57 -6.39
C GLU A 45 -28.79 10.79 -7.66
N ASN A 46 -29.64 11.35 -8.51
CA ASN A 46 -29.72 10.96 -9.92
C ASN A 46 -28.42 11.33 -10.68
N SER A 47 -27.25 11.19 -10.05
CA SER A 47 -25.93 11.37 -10.64
C SER A 47 -25.53 10.13 -11.45
N MET A 48 -26.49 9.61 -12.23
CA MET A 48 -26.22 8.80 -13.42
C MET A 48 -25.87 9.70 -14.64
N SER A 49 -25.46 10.95 -14.41
CA SER A 49 -24.65 11.64 -15.41
C SER A 49 -23.44 10.74 -15.69
N PRO A 50 -23.22 10.28 -16.93
CA PRO A 50 -22.07 9.46 -17.23
C PRO A 50 -20.84 10.20 -16.70
N LEU A 51 -20.11 9.58 -15.76
CA LEU A 51 -18.86 10.13 -15.30
C LEU A 51 -18.06 10.43 -16.56
N PRO A 52 -17.56 11.67 -16.75
CA PRO A 52 -16.86 12.02 -17.97
C PRO A 52 -15.79 10.96 -18.23
N GLU A 53 -15.55 10.57 -19.48
CA GLU A 53 -14.65 9.47 -19.88
C GLU A 53 -13.22 9.57 -19.30
N ASN A 54 -12.89 10.73 -18.70
CA ASN A 54 -11.65 11.07 -18.04
C ASN A 54 -11.77 11.31 -16.52
N ASN A 55 -12.82 10.82 -15.85
CA ASN A 55 -12.87 10.90 -14.39
C ASN A 55 -12.01 9.79 -13.77
N TRP A 56 -10.74 10.10 -13.55
CA TRP A 56 -9.79 9.20 -12.87
C TRP A 56 -9.84 9.31 -11.35
N TYR A 57 -10.68 10.20 -10.83
CA TYR A 57 -10.84 10.45 -9.40
C TYR A 57 -12.01 9.64 -8.85
N CYS A 58 -11.85 9.15 -7.63
CA CYS A 58 -12.94 8.54 -6.89
C CYS A 58 -13.82 9.60 -6.24
N SER A 59 -15.08 9.25 -6.01
CA SER A 59 -16.02 10.06 -5.26
C SER A 59 -15.95 9.73 -3.78
N VAL A 60 -16.27 10.71 -2.94
CA VAL A 60 -16.46 10.56 -1.50
C VAL A 60 -17.79 11.16 -1.11
N ILE A 61 -18.39 10.62 -0.05
CA ILE A 61 -19.60 11.19 0.53
C ILE A 61 -19.22 12.39 1.39
N GLU A 62 -19.79 13.55 1.05
CA GLU A 62 -19.76 14.75 1.89
C GLU A 62 -21.10 14.80 2.65
N TRP A 63 -21.02 14.78 3.97
CA TRP A 63 -22.15 14.67 4.89
C TRP A 63 -21.81 15.24 6.26
N ASP A 64 -22.81 15.35 7.13
CA ASP A 64 -22.67 16.01 8.43
C ASP A 64 -21.59 15.36 9.29
N HIS A 65 -20.72 16.18 9.88
CA HIS A 65 -19.57 15.70 10.62
C HIS A 65 -19.94 15.00 11.93
N ALA A 66 -21.06 15.37 12.56
CA ALA A 66 -21.54 14.69 13.76
C ALA A 66 -22.09 13.30 13.40
N GLU A 67 -22.79 13.17 12.27
CA GLU A 67 -23.24 11.88 11.75
C GLU A 67 -22.06 10.95 11.41
N VAL A 68 -21.00 11.49 10.80
CA VAL A 68 -19.75 10.75 10.56
C VAL A 68 -19.23 10.12 11.84
N GLU A 69 -19.08 10.90 12.91
CA GLU A 69 -18.50 10.40 14.17
C GLU A 69 -19.38 9.36 14.86
N ILE A 70 -20.71 9.51 14.79
CA ILE A 70 -21.66 8.50 15.30
C ILE A 70 -21.42 7.17 14.58
N TRP A 71 -21.38 7.20 13.25
CA TRP A 71 -21.17 6.00 12.46
C TRP A 71 -19.78 5.41 12.65
N ARG A 72 -18.72 6.22 12.68
CA ARG A 72 -17.37 5.75 12.96
C ARG A 72 -17.28 5.05 14.31
N SER A 73 -17.96 5.57 15.34
CA SER A 73 -18.00 4.90 16.64
C SER A 73 -18.66 3.52 16.55
N LYS A 74 -19.83 3.43 15.88
CA LYS A 74 -20.54 2.16 15.70
C LYS A 74 -19.73 1.13 14.93
N VAL A 75 -19.13 1.56 13.82
CA VAL A 75 -18.38 0.68 12.91
C VAL A 75 -17.10 0.15 13.57
N ARG A 76 -16.41 0.98 14.39
CA ARG A 76 -15.26 0.52 15.19
C ARG A 76 -15.64 -0.52 16.25
N GLU A 77 -16.83 -0.40 16.84
CA GLU A 77 -17.33 -1.35 17.82
C GLU A 77 -17.79 -2.66 17.17
N ASP A 78 -18.50 -2.56 16.03
CA ASP A 78 -18.93 -3.71 15.23
C ASP A 78 -18.79 -3.40 13.73
N ALA A 79 -17.89 -4.11 13.06
CA ALA A 79 -17.65 -3.97 11.62
C ALA A 79 -18.90 -4.24 10.76
N ASN A 80 -19.91 -4.98 11.27
CA ASN A 80 -21.17 -5.20 10.56
C ASN A 80 -22.00 -3.90 10.44
N GLU A 81 -21.80 -2.93 11.33
CA GLU A 81 -22.46 -1.62 11.26
C GLU A 81 -22.08 -0.85 10.00
N PHE A 82 -20.98 -1.21 9.32
CA PHE A 82 -20.64 -0.62 8.02
C PHE A 82 -21.71 -0.94 6.96
N LEU A 83 -22.26 -2.15 6.98
CA LEU A 83 -23.36 -2.52 6.10
C LEU A 83 -24.64 -1.75 6.45
N ASN A 84 -24.93 -1.57 7.75
CA ASN A 84 -26.07 -0.78 8.21
C ASN A 84 -25.94 0.68 7.81
N LEU A 85 -24.74 1.27 7.90
CA LEU A 85 -24.42 2.58 7.36
C LEU A 85 -24.78 2.68 5.88
N CYS A 86 -24.34 1.72 5.07
CA CYS A 86 -24.62 1.72 3.63
C CYS A 86 -26.12 1.60 3.33
N ILE A 87 -26.83 0.70 4.01
CA ILE A 87 -28.26 0.47 3.79
C ILE A 87 -29.10 1.68 4.22
N GLN A 88 -28.87 2.20 5.42
CA GLN A 88 -29.69 3.28 5.99
C GLN A 88 -29.54 4.58 5.20
N ASN A 89 -28.31 4.92 4.82
CA ASN A 89 -28.01 6.16 4.08
C ASN A 89 -28.08 5.98 2.56
N LYS A 90 -28.39 4.76 2.08
CA LYS A 90 -28.41 4.37 0.67
C LYS A 90 -27.11 4.73 -0.06
N TYR A 91 -26.00 4.35 0.55
CA TYR A 91 -24.66 4.48 -0.01
C TYR A 91 -24.16 3.15 -0.52
N VAL A 92 -23.48 3.19 -1.66
CA VAL A 92 -22.84 2.02 -2.28
C VAL A 92 -21.33 2.26 -2.27
N PRO A 93 -20.54 1.45 -1.53
CA PRO A 93 -19.08 1.57 -1.53
C PRO A 93 -18.52 1.45 -2.95
N ASP A 94 -17.70 2.43 -3.36
CA ASP A 94 -17.08 2.42 -4.69
C ASP A 94 -15.80 1.57 -4.66
N ILE A 95 -16.00 0.25 -4.66
CA ILE A 95 -14.89 -0.70 -4.63
C ILE A 95 -13.99 -0.62 -5.88
N TRP A 96 -14.50 -0.09 -6.99
CA TRP A 96 -13.77 -0.03 -8.26
C TRP A 96 -12.92 1.23 -8.40
N ALA A 97 -13.15 2.25 -7.57
CA ALA A 97 -12.22 3.33 -7.33
C ALA A 97 -10.88 2.88 -6.73
N LEU A 98 -10.83 1.72 -6.06
CA LEU A 98 -9.60 1.18 -5.46
C LEU A 98 -8.80 0.41 -6.51
N HIS A 99 -7.76 1.07 -7.03
CA HIS A 99 -6.84 0.46 -7.99
C HIS A 99 -5.73 -0.33 -7.27
N GLU A 100 -5.49 -1.55 -7.74
CA GLU A 100 -4.41 -2.42 -7.26
C GLU A 100 -3.03 -1.74 -7.37
N TRP A 101 -2.35 -1.51 -6.24
CA TRP A 101 -1.05 -0.84 -6.20
C TRP A 101 0.12 -1.81 -5.96
N SER A 102 0.09 -2.59 -4.89
CA SER A 102 1.13 -3.59 -4.60
C SER A 102 0.63 -4.65 -3.61
N ASN A 103 1.40 -5.73 -3.45
CA ASN A 103 1.13 -6.74 -2.44
C ASN A 103 2.42 -7.24 -1.81
N TRP A 104 2.50 -7.11 -0.49
CA TRP A 104 3.66 -7.42 0.32
C TRP A 104 3.31 -8.48 1.36
N LEU A 105 4.09 -9.56 1.36
CA LEU A 105 4.05 -10.56 2.41
C LEU A 105 5.13 -10.24 3.44
N THR A 106 4.75 -10.18 4.73
CA THR A 106 5.71 -9.96 5.82
C THR A 106 6.83 -11.01 5.75
N PRO A 107 8.12 -10.59 5.82
CA PRO A 107 9.24 -11.51 5.69
C PRO A 107 9.23 -12.64 6.73
N THR A 108 9.79 -13.79 6.38
CA THR A 108 9.78 -14.99 7.23
C THR A 108 10.81 -14.93 8.37
N PHE A 109 11.80 -14.04 8.28
CA PHE A 109 12.86 -13.83 9.28
C PHE A 109 12.48 -12.86 10.41
N MET A 110 11.25 -12.34 10.43
CA MET A 110 10.78 -11.48 11.53
C MET A 110 10.62 -12.31 12.82
N PRO A 111 10.99 -11.79 14.02
CA PRO A 111 11.00 -12.58 15.24
C PRO A 111 9.64 -13.20 15.57
N LYS A 112 9.55 -14.54 15.56
CA LYS A 112 8.31 -15.30 15.82
C LYS A 112 7.68 -15.01 17.18
N LYS A 113 8.48 -14.57 18.15
CA LYS A 113 8.04 -14.43 19.54
C LYS A 113 7.02 -13.30 19.75
N ASN A 114 6.87 -12.35 18.82
CA ASN A 114 5.90 -11.25 18.89
C ASN A 114 5.44 -10.67 17.52
N SER A 115 5.89 -11.21 16.37
CA SER A 115 5.51 -10.65 15.07
C SER A 115 4.43 -11.47 14.35
N LYS A 116 3.23 -10.89 14.23
CA LYS A 116 2.23 -11.37 13.28
C LYS A 116 2.75 -11.11 11.86
N ARG A 117 2.56 -12.07 10.96
CA ARG A 117 2.84 -11.93 9.53
C ARG A 117 1.55 -11.65 8.78
N TYR A 118 1.60 -10.71 7.85
CA TYR A 118 0.46 -10.26 7.06
C TYR A 118 0.76 -10.41 5.57
N ASP A 119 -0.26 -10.79 4.80
CA ASP A 119 -0.27 -10.73 3.33
C ASP A 119 -1.08 -9.48 2.93
N THR A 120 -0.40 -8.35 2.80
CA THR A 120 -1.03 -7.03 2.70
C THR A 120 -1.14 -6.58 1.25
N VAL A 121 -2.34 -6.22 0.80
CA VAL A 121 -2.57 -5.51 -0.46
C VAL A 121 -2.66 -4.02 -0.21
N PHE A 122 -1.97 -3.24 -1.02
CA PHE A 122 -2.12 -1.80 -1.08
C PHE A 122 -3.04 -1.46 -2.26
N TYR A 123 -4.07 -0.67 -1.99
CA TYR A 123 -4.90 -0.04 -3.01
C TYR A 123 -4.56 1.45 -3.12
N LYS A 124 -4.85 2.02 -4.28
CA LYS A 124 -4.76 3.46 -4.52
C LYS A 124 -6.09 3.99 -5.02
N ALA A 125 -6.64 4.93 -4.26
CA ALA A 125 -7.75 5.79 -4.66
C ALA A 125 -7.23 7.22 -4.76
N CYS A 126 -7.66 7.96 -5.77
CA CYS A 126 -7.21 9.34 -6.00
C CYS A 126 -8.41 10.27 -5.88
N LEU A 127 -8.32 11.24 -4.96
CA LEU A 127 -9.33 12.28 -4.80
C LEU A 127 -8.94 13.52 -5.61
N LYS A 128 -9.94 14.27 -6.06
CA LYS A 128 -9.71 15.54 -6.78
C LYS A 128 -9.16 16.63 -5.86
N SER A 129 -9.59 16.63 -4.61
CA SER A 129 -9.15 17.52 -3.53
C SER A 129 -9.32 16.79 -2.19
N PRO A 130 -8.65 17.25 -1.12
CA PRO A 130 -8.96 16.80 0.23
C PRO A 130 -10.46 16.96 0.55
N PRO A 131 -11.10 15.99 1.22
CA PRO A 131 -12.49 16.10 1.66
C PRO A 131 -12.67 17.21 2.71
N SER A 132 -13.90 17.71 2.87
CA SER A 132 -14.18 18.77 3.85
C SER A 132 -13.96 18.30 5.29
N TYR A 133 -14.28 17.03 5.54
CA TYR A 133 -14.02 16.34 6.78
C TYR A 133 -12.90 15.34 6.65
N THR A 134 -11.88 15.47 7.48
CA THR A 134 -10.93 14.39 7.69
C THR A 134 -10.37 14.49 9.09
N LYS A 135 -10.51 13.44 9.88
CA LYS A 135 -10.08 13.44 11.28
C LYS A 135 -9.62 12.06 11.68
N GLN A 136 -8.46 12.00 12.34
CA GLN A 136 -7.98 10.79 12.95
C GLN A 136 -8.97 10.28 14.00
N ASP A 137 -8.96 8.97 14.23
CA ASP A 137 -9.90 8.31 15.12
C ASP A 137 -9.54 8.46 16.62
N ASN A 138 -8.37 9.05 16.92
CA ASN A 138 -7.78 9.26 18.24
C ASN A 138 -7.58 7.96 19.05
N SER A 139 -7.60 6.80 18.40
CA SER A 139 -7.29 5.52 19.04
C SER A 139 -5.96 4.98 18.49
N GLU A 140 -5.99 4.34 17.33
CA GLU A 140 -4.81 3.84 16.63
C GLU A 140 -4.11 4.96 15.84
N VAL A 141 -4.90 5.82 15.20
CA VAL A 141 -4.37 6.94 14.41
C VAL A 141 -4.37 8.20 15.27
N ILE A 142 -3.18 8.63 15.64
CA ILE A 142 -2.96 9.81 16.51
C ILE A 142 -2.75 11.11 15.71
N CYS A 143 -2.45 11.00 14.42
CA CYS A 143 -2.17 12.13 13.54
C CYS A 143 -2.50 11.75 12.10
N LEU A 144 -3.06 12.71 11.35
CA LEU A 144 -3.38 12.54 9.94
C LEU A 144 -3.07 13.83 9.18
N ASN A 145 -2.23 13.73 8.16
CA ASN A 145 -1.81 14.86 7.34
C ASN A 145 -1.95 14.54 5.84
N TRP A 146 -2.31 15.56 5.07
CA TRP A 146 -2.16 15.56 3.61
C TRP A 146 -0.76 16.07 3.24
N GLU A 147 0.16 15.15 2.94
CA GLU A 147 1.55 15.48 2.63
C GLU A 147 2.02 14.95 1.27
N SER A 148 3.08 15.57 0.74
CA SER A 148 3.75 15.06 -0.45
C SER A 148 4.63 13.85 -0.11
N PRO A 149 4.80 12.86 -1.02
CA PRO A 149 5.68 11.72 -0.78
C PRO A 149 7.12 12.11 -0.42
N SER A 150 7.64 13.19 -1.03
CA SER A 150 8.97 13.72 -0.73
C SER A 150 9.08 14.29 0.68
N THR A 151 8.05 15.04 1.14
CA THR A 151 8.02 15.59 2.51
C THR A 151 7.99 14.47 3.54
N THR A 152 7.13 13.46 3.33
CA THR A 152 7.01 12.32 4.25
C THR A 152 8.29 11.50 4.30
N LEU A 153 8.92 11.21 3.15
CA LEU A 153 10.21 10.52 3.12
C LEU A 153 11.34 11.34 3.76
N LEU A 154 11.32 12.68 3.65
CA LEU A 154 12.28 13.54 4.34
C LEU A 154 12.07 13.52 5.86
N SER A 155 10.81 13.54 6.33
CA SER A 155 10.49 13.37 7.75
C SER A 155 10.97 12.01 8.27
N TYR A 156 10.82 10.95 7.47
CA TYR A 156 11.37 9.63 7.79
C TYR A 156 12.91 9.63 7.85
N HIS A 157 13.57 10.20 6.85
CA HIS A 157 15.03 10.31 6.80
C HIS A 157 15.60 11.07 8.01
N ASN A 158 14.89 12.11 8.44
CA ASN A 158 15.21 12.92 9.61
C ASN A 158 14.71 12.31 10.93
N GLN A 159 14.25 11.06 10.92
CA GLN A 159 13.80 10.29 12.08
C GLN A 159 12.64 10.95 12.87
N LYS A 160 11.84 11.79 12.19
CA LYS A 160 10.64 12.41 12.77
C LYS A 160 9.45 11.45 12.79
N ILE A 161 9.43 10.50 11.86
CA ILE A 161 8.41 9.45 11.75
C ILE A 161 9.10 8.11 11.47
N ILE A 162 8.39 7.02 11.76
CA ILE A 162 8.82 5.66 11.45
C ILE A 162 7.99 5.15 10.27
N LEU A 163 8.66 4.57 9.28
CA LEU A 163 8.02 3.91 8.15
C LEU A 163 8.49 2.46 8.05
N ALA A 164 7.54 1.56 7.80
CA ALA A 164 7.85 0.18 7.47
C ALA A 164 8.49 0.10 6.05
N PRO A 165 9.30 -0.93 5.76
CA PRO A 165 9.97 -1.05 4.46
C PRO A 165 9.04 -0.96 3.24
N PRO A 166 7.83 -1.57 3.22
CA PRO A 166 6.88 -1.38 2.13
C PRO A 166 6.49 0.08 1.94
N GLN A 167 6.27 0.84 3.03
CA GLN A 167 5.86 2.25 2.94
C GLN A 167 6.96 3.12 2.32
N VAL A 168 8.23 2.92 2.70
CA VAL A 168 9.36 3.64 2.09
C VAL A 168 9.48 3.33 0.59
N TYR A 169 9.36 2.05 0.22
CA TYR A 169 9.41 1.64 -1.18
C TYR A 169 8.26 2.23 -2.01
N GLU A 170 7.03 2.16 -1.50
CA GLU A 170 5.86 2.66 -2.22
C GLU A 170 5.82 4.19 -2.29
N LEU A 171 6.27 4.92 -1.26
CA LEU A 171 6.49 6.37 -1.36
C LEU A 171 7.54 6.70 -2.42
N GLY A 172 8.62 5.91 -2.51
CA GLY A 172 9.62 6.02 -3.57
C GLY A 172 9.04 5.84 -4.98
N ARG A 173 8.04 4.97 -5.16
CA ARG A 173 7.29 4.90 -6.43
C ARG A 173 6.46 6.15 -6.67
N LEU A 174 5.84 6.71 -5.64
CA LEU A 174 5.01 7.91 -5.77
C LEU A 174 5.83 9.16 -6.16
N LEU A 175 7.13 9.20 -5.89
CA LEU A 175 8.03 10.27 -6.35
C LEU A 175 8.09 10.43 -7.88
N ASN A 176 7.71 9.41 -8.66
CA ASN A 176 7.61 9.53 -10.11
C ASN A 176 6.50 10.49 -10.57
N PHE A 177 5.56 10.85 -9.69
CA PHE A 177 4.38 11.63 -10.04
C PHE A 177 4.42 13.01 -9.38
N LYS A 178 4.85 14.02 -10.14
CA LYS A 178 4.89 15.42 -9.68
C LYS A 178 3.50 16.06 -9.50
N GLN A 179 2.50 15.53 -10.18
CA GLN A 179 1.12 16.04 -10.16
C GLN A 179 0.15 14.92 -9.86
N HIS A 180 -0.81 15.18 -8.95
CA HIS A 180 -1.81 14.21 -8.51
C HIS A 180 -2.65 13.66 -9.69
N GLN A 181 -2.98 14.49 -10.69
CA GLN A 181 -3.72 14.07 -11.88
C GLN A 181 -2.99 13.01 -12.71
N VAL A 182 -1.66 13.09 -12.81
CA VAL A 182 -0.85 12.10 -13.54
C VAL A 182 -0.89 10.76 -12.83
N LEU A 183 -0.83 10.76 -11.48
CA LEU A 183 -0.98 9.56 -10.67
C LEU A 183 -2.39 8.95 -10.81
N ALA A 184 -3.44 9.77 -10.77
CA ALA A 184 -4.82 9.32 -10.95
C ALA A 184 -5.01 8.63 -12.32
N ARG A 185 -4.54 9.28 -13.39
CA ARG A 185 -4.57 8.70 -14.74
C ARG A 185 -3.74 7.42 -14.86
N PHE A 186 -2.56 7.39 -14.26
CA PHE A 186 -1.68 6.22 -14.26
C PHE A 186 -2.35 5.02 -13.59
N THR A 187 -2.85 5.18 -12.37
CA THR A 187 -3.50 4.10 -11.61
C THR A 187 -4.76 3.59 -12.32
N SER A 188 -5.58 4.50 -12.86
CA SER A 188 -6.78 4.15 -13.63
C SER A 188 -6.46 3.31 -14.88
N LYS A 189 -5.41 3.66 -15.63
CA LYS A 189 -4.95 2.86 -16.79
C LYS A 189 -4.37 1.51 -16.37
N ARG A 190 -3.64 1.48 -15.26
CA ARG A 190 -2.96 0.28 -14.76
C ARG A 190 -3.92 -0.72 -14.09
N ARG A 191 -5.15 -0.32 -13.73
CA ARG A 191 -6.08 -1.13 -12.92
C ARG A 191 -6.29 -2.58 -13.41
N LEU A 192 -6.20 -2.82 -14.73
CA LEU A 192 -6.40 -4.15 -15.34
C LEU A 192 -5.11 -4.98 -15.49
N LYS A 193 -3.95 -4.42 -15.15
CA LYS A 193 -2.65 -5.07 -15.33
C LYS A 193 -2.37 -6.10 -14.24
N GLY A 194 -2.98 -5.96 -13.06
CA GLY A 194 -2.80 -6.86 -11.92
C GLY A 194 -1.51 -6.63 -11.14
N LEU A 195 -1.18 -7.58 -10.26
CA LEU A 195 -0.01 -7.51 -9.38
C LEU A 195 0.52 -8.90 -8.98
N SER A 196 1.82 -8.96 -8.65
CA SER A 196 2.48 -10.10 -8.01
C SER A 196 2.65 -9.84 -6.52
N ARG A 197 2.53 -10.89 -5.71
CA ARG A 197 2.94 -10.84 -4.30
C ARG A 197 4.46 -10.77 -4.18
N TRP A 198 4.96 -9.84 -3.37
CA TRP A 198 6.38 -9.71 -3.05
C TRP A 198 6.67 -10.27 -1.67
N LEU A 199 7.69 -11.13 -1.58
CA LEU A 199 8.21 -11.66 -0.32
C LEU A 199 9.67 -11.21 -0.18
N PRO A 200 9.98 -10.27 0.71
CA PRO A 200 11.35 -9.83 0.90
C PRO A 200 12.22 -10.91 1.53
N VAL A 201 13.47 -11.02 1.07
CA VAL A 201 14.47 -11.99 1.56
C VAL A 201 15.66 -11.22 2.13
N ARG A 202 16.11 -11.59 3.34
CA ARG A 202 17.26 -10.93 3.97
C ARG A 202 18.56 -11.38 3.30
N ALA A 203 19.43 -10.43 2.99
CA ALA A 203 20.77 -10.70 2.47
C ALA A 203 21.82 -9.83 3.15
N GLN A 204 23.08 -10.25 3.05
CA GLN A 204 24.24 -9.54 3.58
C GLN A 204 25.40 -9.62 2.58
N SER A 205 26.08 -8.49 2.36
CA SER A 205 27.32 -8.42 1.57
C SER A 205 28.55 -8.77 2.42
N THR A 206 29.72 -8.96 1.77
CA THR A 206 30.98 -9.30 2.47
C THR A 206 31.49 -8.20 3.40
N ASP A 207 31.14 -6.94 3.11
CA ASP A 207 31.41 -5.76 3.96
C ASP A 207 30.31 -5.50 5.00
N GLY A 208 29.38 -6.45 5.18
CA GLY A 208 28.41 -6.45 6.28
C GLY A 208 27.13 -5.64 6.04
N VAL A 209 26.94 -5.06 4.86
CA VAL A 209 25.74 -4.29 4.51
C VAL A 209 24.54 -5.22 4.43
N LEU A 210 23.49 -4.91 5.19
CA LEU A 210 22.24 -5.66 5.21
C LEU A 210 21.27 -5.15 4.15
N MET A 211 20.62 -6.08 3.46
CA MET A 211 19.66 -5.80 2.41
C MET A 211 18.39 -6.64 2.58
N SER A 212 17.27 -6.10 2.11
CA SER A 212 16.03 -6.81 1.86
C SER A 212 15.88 -6.97 0.35
N LEU A 213 16.25 -8.12 -0.18
CA LEU A 213 16.11 -8.46 -1.60
C LEU A 213 14.64 -8.61 -1.95
N LEU A 214 14.24 -8.02 -3.07
CA LEU A 214 12.89 -8.10 -3.62
C LEU A 214 12.91 -8.83 -4.96
N PRO A 215 11.77 -9.35 -5.44
CA PRO A 215 11.70 -10.08 -6.69
C PRO A 215 12.30 -9.30 -7.87
N GLY A 216 13.14 -9.96 -8.66
CA GLY A 216 13.84 -9.38 -9.82
C GLY A 216 15.24 -8.85 -9.52
N ASP A 217 15.66 -8.81 -8.25
CA ASP A 217 17.06 -8.57 -7.89
C ASP A 217 17.95 -9.76 -8.31
N ASN A 218 19.18 -9.48 -8.73
CA ASN A 218 20.14 -10.48 -9.18
C ASN A 218 20.45 -11.57 -8.13
N TRP A 219 20.37 -11.24 -6.84
CA TRP A 219 20.58 -12.20 -5.74
C TRP A 219 19.29 -12.75 -5.14
N TYR A 220 18.12 -12.36 -5.66
CA TYR A 220 16.86 -12.91 -5.19
C TYR A 220 16.78 -14.41 -5.50
N PRO A 221 16.53 -15.29 -4.51
CA PRO A 221 16.47 -16.73 -4.76
C PRO A 221 15.37 -17.08 -5.77
N LYS A 222 15.66 -18.04 -6.66
CA LYS A 222 14.69 -18.51 -7.67
C LYS A 222 13.41 -19.08 -7.06
N PHE A 223 13.53 -19.67 -5.86
CA PHE A 223 12.41 -20.19 -5.09
C PHE A 223 12.53 -19.74 -3.64
N VAL A 224 11.42 -19.24 -3.10
CA VAL A 224 11.32 -18.79 -1.71
C VAL A 224 10.02 -19.36 -1.14
N ASP A 225 10.13 -20.22 -0.13
CA ASP A 225 8.97 -20.76 0.57
C ASP A 225 8.41 -19.70 1.54
N PRO A 226 7.15 -19.25 1.38
CA PRO A 226 6.56 -18.24 2.26
C PRO A 226 6.26 -18.75 3.68
N THR A 227 6.36 -20.06 3.94
CA THR A 227 6.01 -20.70 5.22
C THR A 227 7.23 -21.03 6.07
N VAL A 228 8.41 -21.12 5.45
CA VAL A 228 9.66 -21.49 6.13
C VAL A 228 10.49 -20.23 6.41
N GLU A 229 11.10 -20.19 7.59
CA GLU A 229 12.05 -19.15 7.93
C GLU A 229 13.25 -19.22 6.99
N THR A 230 13.43 -18.17 6.17
CA THR A 230 14.57 -18.08 5.26
C THR A 230 15.73 -17.48 6.02
N GLY A 231 16.88 -18.15 5.99
CA GLY A 231 18.14 -17.60 6.48
C GLY A 231 18.58 -16.36 5.70
N VAL A 232 19.73 -15.81 6.11
CA VAL A 232 20.35 -14.67 5.43
C VAL A 232 21.09 -15.18 4.19
N VAL A 233 20.76 -14.64 3.02
CA VAL A 233 21.53 -14.88 1.79
C VAL A 233 22.88 -14.18 1.89
N GLN A 234 23.96 -14.95 1.93
CA GLN A 234 25.33 -14.43 1.98
C GLN A 234 25.82 -14.15 0.56
N ILE A 235 25.95 -12.87 0.21
CA ILE A 235 26.42 -12.42 -1.10
C ILE A 235 27.94 -12.32 -1.07
N GLN A 236 28.61 -13.04 -1.98
CA GLN A 236 30.08 -13.10 -2.07
C GLN A 236 30.70 -11.89 -2.77
N HIS A 237 30.14 -10.69 -2.52
CA HIS A 237 30.60 -9.42 -3.06
C HIS A 237 30.39 -8.31 -2.01
N SER A 238 31.24 -7.29 -2.05
CA SER A 238 31.04 -6.05 -1.29
C SER A 238 29.82 -5.30 -1.84
N TYR A 239 29.21 -4.43 -1.04
CA TYR A 239 28.05 -3.67 -1.52
C TYR A 239 28.39 -2.77 -2.72
N LYS A 240 29.63 -2.27 -2.78
CA LYS A 240 30.13 -1.47 -3.92
C LYS A 240 30.17 -2.27 -5.23
N GLU A 241 30.53 -3.55 -5.17
CA GLU A 241 30.51 -4.45 -6.32
C GLU A 241 29.08 -4.84 -6.69
N ILE A 242 28.24 -5.11 -5.67
CA ILE A 242 26.82 -5.43 -5.85
C ILE A 242 26.15 -4.37 -6.72
N ILE A 243 26.21 -3.08 -6.36
CA ILE A 243 25.52 -2.02 -7.11
C ILE A 243 25.97 -1.89 -8.58
N GLN A 244 27.13 -2.40 -8.96
CA GLN A 244 27.60 -2.43 -10.35
C GLN A 244 27.01 -3.59 -11.17
N MET A 245 26.59 -4.65 -10.50
CA MET A 245 26.10 -5.91 -11.07
C MET A 245 24.56 -5.94 -11.13
N LYS A 246 23.99 -5.23 -12.09
CA LYS A 246 22.54 -5.20 -12.35
C LYS A 246 21.99 -6.59 -12.73
N PRO A 247 20.69 -6.86 -12.54
CA PRO A 247 19.64 -5.96 -12.04
C PRO A 247 19.51 -5.87 -10.51
N HIS A 248 18.98 -4.74 -10.03
CA HIS A 248 18.71 -4.46 -8.61
C HIS A 248 17.23 -4.23 -8.33
N ASN A 249 16.74 -4.80 -7.24
CA ASN A 249 15.49 -4.46 -6.59
C ASN A 249 15.58 -4.84 -5.12
N HIS A 250 16.16 -3.98 -4.30
CA HIS A 250 16.31 -4.24 -2.87
C HIS A 250 16.21 -2.96 -2.03
N ILE A 251 16.01 -3.15 -0.73
CA ILE A 251 16.09 -2.10 0.26
C ILE A 251 17.37 -2.33 1.07
N LYS A 252 18.30 -1.40 1.00
CA LYS A 252 19.52 -1.40 1.81
C LYS A 252 19.21 -0.78 3.17
N PHE A 253 19.65 -1.43 4.24
CA PHE A 253 19.55 -0.88 5.59
C PHE A 253 20.85 -0.16 5.96
N THR A 254 20.71 1.05 6.49
CA THR A 254 21.84 1.78 7.08
C THR A 254 22.29 1.15 8.40
N SER A 255 23.52 1.47 8.83
CA SER A 255 24.16 0.92 10.03
C SER A 255 23.32 1.07 11.30
N ASN A 256 22.47 2.10 11.38
CA ASN A 256 21.66 2.38 12.56
C ASN A 256 20.25 1.77 12.48
N PHE A 257 19.93 1.01 11.43
CA PHE A 257 18.61 0.42 11.11
C PHE A 257 17.42 1.39 11.00
N ASN A 258 17.61 2.65 11.36
CA ASN A 258 16.58 3.69 11.36
C ASN A 258 16.32 4.28 9.97
N ASN A 259 17.24 4.07 9.02
CA ASN A 259 17.13 4.62 7.68
C ASN A 259 17.32 3.52 6.61
N MET A 260 16.54 3.62 5.54
CA MET A 260 16.44 2.66 4.45
C MET A 260 16.65 3.35 3.12
N GLU A 261 17.44 2.74 2.24
CA GLU A 261 17.71 3.22 0.89
C GLU A 261 17.12 2.23 -0.12
N VAL A 262 16.28 2.72 -1.02
CA VAL A 262 15.63 1.88 -2.05
C VAL A 262 16.49 1.85 -3.30
N VAL A 263 16.99 0.69 -3.67
CA VAL A 263 17.79 0.50 -4.88
C VAL A 263 17.02 -0.37 -5.86
N CYS A 264 16.47 0.26 -6.88
CA CYS A 264 15.74 -0.42 -7.94
C CYS A 264 16.35 0.01 -9.27
N THR A 265 16.56 -0.93 -10.18
CA THR A 265 17.01 -0.68 -11.57
C THR A 265 16.24 -1.53 -12.59
N ILE A 266 15.28 -2.34 -12.11
CA ILE A 266 14.42 -3.14 -12.97
C ILE A 266 13.23 -2.34 -13.46
N GLN A 267 12.75 -2.69 -14.65
CA GLN A 267 11.39 -2.35 -15.05
C GLN A 267 10.43 -3.30 -14.31
N PRO A 268 9.53 -2.78 -13.45
CA PRO A 268 8.62 -3.65 -12.72
C PRO A 268 7.62 -4.34 -13.66
N MET A 269 7.19 -5.53 -13.27
CA MET A 269 6.10 -6.24 -13.96
C MET A 269 4.79 -5.45 -13.93
N TYR A 270 3.88 -5.81 -14.84
CA TYR A 270 2.51 -5.26 -14.90
C TYR A 270 2.47 -3.74 -15.10
N GLU A 271 3.37 -3.23 -15.95
CA GLU A 271 3.45 -1.80 -16.33
C GLU A 271 3.47 -0.87 -15.10
N HIS A 272 4.11 -1.32 -14.02
CA HIS A 272 4.30 -0.50 -12.82
C HIS A 272 5.55 0.39 -12.95
N VAL A 273 5.72 1.32 -12.03
CA VAL A 273 6.85 2.25 -11.97
C VAL A 273 7.91 1.80 -10.98
N GLN A 274 9.16 2.06 -11.35
CA GLN A 274 10.32 1.83 -10.51
C GLN A 274 10.26 2.73 -9.27
N ALA A 275 10.68 2.24 -8.11
CA ALA A 275 10.84 3.09 -6.94
C ALA A 275 12.09 3.96 -7.08
N LEU A 276 11.95 5.25 -6.79
CA LEU A 276 13.05 6.19 -6.70
C LEU A 276 13.49 6.31 -5.23
N SER A 277 14.78 6.56 -5.01
CA SER A 277 15.28 7.00 -3.71
C SER A 277 15.39 8.52 -3.67
N LEU A 278 15.16 9.10 -2.49
CA LEU A 278 15.63 10.46 -2.23
C LEU A 278 17.16 10.41 -2.19
N ASN A 279 17.81 10.96 -3.22
CA ASN A 279 19.24 11.21 -3.14
C ASN A 279 19.49 12.27 -2.07
N SER A 280 20.56 12.11 -1.30
CA SER A 280 21.04 13.11 -0.33
C SER A 280 21.32 14.48 -0.96
N SER A 281 21.43 14.56 -2.30
CA SER A 281 21.58 15.80 -3.08
C SER A 281 20.26 16.46 -3.50
N MET A 282 19.11 15.85 -3.23
CA MET A 282 17.77 16.44 -3.39
C MET A 282 17.17 16.91 -2.05
N LEU A 283 17.95 16.82 -0.97
CA LEU A 283 17.69 17.39 0.35
C LEU A 283 18.53 18.66 0.53
#